data_AF-M1AZV5-F1
#
_entry.id   AF-M1AZV5-F1
#
_cell.length_a   1.000
_cell.length_b   1.000
_cell.length_c   1.000
_cell.angle_alpha   90.00
_cell.angle_beta   90.00
_cell.angle_gamma   90.00
#
_symmetry.space_group_name_H-M   'P 1'
#
loop_
_entity.id
_entity.type
_entity.pdbx_description
1 polymer ?
#
loop_
_entity_poly.entity_id
_entity_poly.type
_entity_poly.pdbx_seq_one_letter_code
_entity_poly.pdbx_strand_id
1 'polypeptide(L)' 'MDGNYDYSKCIGLKVKPRRGDGLLFYSLLPNGTIDLTSLHGSCPVIRGEKWVATKWIRNIDQDE' A
#
# COMPACT_ATOMS: atom_id res chain seq x y z
N MET A 1 -5.41 14.90 -7.02
CA MET A 1 -4.51 14.84 -5.86
C MET A 1 -3.28 15.63 -6.22
N ASP A 2 -2.89 16.58 -5.37
CA ASP A 2 -1.87 17.62 -5.55
C ASP A 2 -0.42 17.12 -5.33
N GLY A 3 -0.20 15.81 -5.28
CA GLY A 3 1.13 15.19 -5.22
C GLY A 3 1.85 15.32 -3.87
N ASN A 4 1.31 16.08 -2.92
CA ASN A 4 1.90 16.29 -1.61
C ASN A 4 1.12 15.51 -0.54
N TYR A 5 1.42 14.21 -0.41
CA TYR A 5 0.75 13.32 0.55
C TYR A 5 1.51 13.26 1.87
N ASP A 6 0.93 13.85 2.91
CA ASP A 6 1.44 13.79 4.28
C ASP A 6 0.96 12.50 4.97
N TYR A 7 1.83 11.48 5.01
CA TYR A 7 1.54 10.19 5.64
C TYR A 7 1.19 10.31 7.13
N SER A 8 1.63 11.39 7.81
CA SER A 8 1.35 11.60 9.23
C SER A 8 -0.13 11.88 9.49
N LYS A 9 -0.84 12.44 8.49
CA LYS A 9 -2.28 12.73 8.60
C LYS A 9 -3.15 11.48 8.61
N CYS A 10 -2.63 10.33 8.13
CA CYS A 10 -3.32 9.04 8.18
C CYS A 10 -4.79 9.11 7.71
N ILE A 11 -5.00 9.68 6.52
CA ILE A 11 -6.34 9.93 5.94
C ILE A 11 -6.72 8.86 4.90
N GLY A 12 -8.02 8.65 4.70
CA GLY A 12 -8.56 7.68 3.75
C GLY A 12 -8.99 6.36 4.38
N LEU A 13 -9.10 5.31 3.56
CA LEU A 13 -9.40 3.95 4.01
C LEU A 13 -8.23 3.42 4.85
N LYS A 14 -8.55 2.84 6.01
CA LYS A 14 -7.55 2.34 6.96
C LYS A 14 -7.79 0.87 7.26
N VAL A 15 -6.73 0.08 7.15
CA VAL A 15 -6.73 -1.34 7.53
C VAL A 15 -5.90 -1.49 8.79
N LYS A 16 -6.53 -1.91 9.90
CA LYS A 16 -5.84 -2.11 11.18
C LYS A 16 -4.97 -3.37 11.09
N PRO A 17 -3.67 -3.30 11.42
CA PRO A 17 -2.81 -4.47 11.35
C PRO A 17 -3.22 -5.52 12.38
N ARG A 18 -3.29 -6.77 11.94
CA ARG A 18 -3.50 -7.96 12.78
C ARG A 18 -2.51 -9.03 12.34
N ARG A 19 -1.87 -9.69 13.30
CA ARG A 19 -0.87 -10.72 13.00
C ARG A 19 -1.54 -11.86 12.20
N GLY A 20 -0.96 -12.19 11.06
CA GLY A 20 -1.45 -13.25 10.16
C GLY A 20 -2.31 -12.75 9.00
N ASP A 21 -2.86 -11.53 9.06
CA ASP A 21 -3.66 -10.98 7.97
C ASP A 21 -2.76 -10.55 6.79
N GLY A 22 -3.28 -10.70 5.57
CA GLY A 22 -2.68 -10.20 4.33
C GLY A 22 -3.53 -9.09 3.72
N LEU A 23 -2.90 -8.08 3.13
CA LEU A 23 -3.56 -7.04 2.35
C LEU A 23 -3.06 -7.10 0.90
N LEU A 24 -3.98 -7.36 -0.02
CA LEU A 24 -3.74 -7.30 -1.45
C LEU A 24 -4.43 -6.07 -2.03
N PHE A 25 -3.69 -5.29 -2.82
CA PHE A 25 -4.21 -4.18 -3.61
C PHE A 25 -3.46 -4.12 -4.94
N TYR A 26 -4.06 -3.47 -5.93
CA TYR A 26 -3.50 -3.38 -7.28
C TYR A 26 -3.04 -1.95 -7.54
N SER A 27 -1.81 -1.79 -8.00
CA SER A 27 -1.27 -0.48 -8.40
C SER A 27 -1.65 -0.08 -9.82
N LEU A 28 -2.21 -1.00 -10.59
CA LEU A 28 -2.57 -0.83 -11.99
C LEU A 28 -4.04 -1.18 -12.20
N LEU A 29 -4.68 -0.46 -13.11
CA LEU A 29 -5.96 -0.83 -13.69
C LEU A 29 -5.81 -2.04 -14.63
N PRO A 30 -6.89 -2.74 -15.01
CA PRO A 30 -6.82 -3.91 -15.90
C PRO A 30 -6.17 -3.63 -17.27
N ASN A 31 -6.19 -2.37 -17.73
CA ASN A 31 -5.53 -1.94 -18.96
C ASN A 31 -4.03 -1.61 -18.78
N GLY A 32 -3.46 -1.84 -17.60
CA GLY A 32 -2.05 -1.61 -17.29
C GLY A 32 -1.67 -0.17 -16.92
N THR A 33 -2.61 0.78 -16.92
CA THR A 33 -2.30 2.16 -16.48
C THR A 33 -2.28 2.27 -14.96
N ILE A 34 -1.52 3.22 -14.42
CA ILE A 34 -1.43 3.47 -12.98
C ILE A 34 -2.81 3.81 -12.40
N ASP A 35 -3.20 3.12 -11.33
CA ASP A 35 -4.39 3.46 -10.55
C ASP A 35 -4.04 4.51 -9.48
N LEU A 36 -4.44 5.77 -9.69
CA LEU A 36 -4.19 6.84 -8.71
C LEU A 36 -4.95 6.65 -7.39
N THR A 37 -6.00 5.82 -7.37
CA THR A 37 -6.75 5.50 -6.15
C THR A 37 -6.02 4.49 -5.26
N SER A 38 -4.99 3.80 -5.80
CA SER A 38 -4.17 2.84 -5.06
C SER A 38 -3.05 3.50 -4.23
N LEU A 39 -3.01 4.83 -4.13
CA LEU A 39 -2.06 5.54 -3.28
C LEU A 39 -2.23 5.06 -1.83
N HIS A 40 -1.16 4.55 -1.25
CA HIS A 40 -1.19 3.94 0.07
C HIS A 40 0.10 4.23 0.84
N GLY A 41 0.02 4.08 2.15
CA GLY A 41 1.15 4.23 3.05
C GLY A 41 0.87 3.60 4.41
N SER A 42 1.82 3.75 5.33
CA SER A 42 1.61 3.36 6.72
C SER A 42 1.45 4.60 7.58
N CYS A 43 0.36 4.65 8.36
CA CYS A 43 0.23 5.64 9.42
C CYS A 43 1.34 5.45 10.48
N PRO A 44 1.71 6.52 11.20
CA PRO A 44 2.64 6.44 12.33
C PRO A 44 2.16 5.44 13.39
N VAL A 45 3.09 4.65 13.94
CA VAL A 45 2.80 3.75 15.07
C VAL A 45 2.75 4.58 16.35
N ILE A 46 1.57 4.66 16.98
CA ILE A 46 1.38 5.46 18.20
C ILE A 46 1.88 4.72 19.46
N ARG A 47 1.86 3.38 19.46
CA ARG A 47 2.33 2.55 20.58
C ARG A 47 2.85 1.20 20.10
N GLY A 48 4.00 0.77 20.63
CA GLY A 48 4.64 -0.50 20.29
C GLY A 48 5.33 -0.45 18.94
N GLU A 49 5.35 -1.59 18.25
CA GLU A 49 6.02 -1.75 16.95
C GLU A 49 5.10 -2.46 15.96
N LYS A 50 5.30 -2.18 14.67
CA LYS A 50 4.58 -2.83 13.57
C LYS A 50 5.60 -3.49 12.63
N TRP A 51 5.45 -4.78 12.42
CA TRP A 51 6.24 -5.57 11.48
C TRP A 51 5.37 -6.00 10.30
N VAL A 52 5.90 -5.89 9.08
CA VAL A 52 5.22 -6.28 7.83
C VAL A 52 6.20 -6.96 6.88
N ALA A 53 5.68 -7.83 6.02
CA ALA A 53 6.40 -8.38 4.88
C ALA A 53 5.67 -7.95 3.60
N THR A 54 6.38 -7.27 2.70
CA THR A 54 5.82 -6.77 1.44
C THR A 54 6.33 -7.62 0.29
N LYS A 55 5.41 -8.14 -0.53
CA LYS A 55 5.73 -8.79 -1.80
C LYS A 55 5.18 -7.94 -2.94
N TRP A 56 6.06 -7.44 -3.80
CA TRP A 56 5.66 -6.83 -5.06
C TRP A 56 5.57 -7.89 -6.14
N ILE A 57 4.47 -7.88 -6.88
CA ILE A 57 4.19 -8.77 -8.01
C ILE A 57 4.20 -7.90 -9.27
N ARG A 58 4.99 -8.29 -10.28
CA ARG A 58 5.09 -7.58 -11.55
C ARG A 58 4.15 -8.22 -12.56
N ASN A 59 3.74 -7.42 -13.55
CA ASN A 59 2.96 -7.88 -14.71
C ASN A 59 3.84 -8.44 -15.83
N ILE A 60 5.15 -8.55 -15.58
CA ILE A 60 6.15 -9.15 -16.44
C ILE A 60 6.93 -10.15 -15.60
N ASP A 61 7.43 -11.20 -16.25
CA ASP A 61 8.35 -12.12 -15.61
C ASP A 61 9.67 -11.40 -15.28
N GLN A 62 10.25 -11.74 -14.14
CA GLN A 62 11.46 -11.08 -13.63
C GLN A 62 12.74 -11.88 -13.91
N ASP A 63 12.60 -13.09 -14.46
CA ASP A 63 13.68 -14.06 -14.64
C ASP A 63 14.22 -14.11 -16.10
N GLU A 64 13.94 -13.07 -16.90
CA GLU A 64 14.59 -12.81 -18.21
C GLU A 64 15.67 -11.72 -18.10
#